data_AF-A0AAJ4A2M9-F1
#
_entry.id   AF-A0AAJ4A2M9-F1
#
_cell.length_a   1.000
_cell.length_b   1.000
_cell.length_c   1.000
_cell.angle_alpha   90.00
_cell.angle_beta   90.00
_cell.angle_gamma   90.00
#
_symmetry.space_group_name_H-M   'P 1'
#
loop_
_entity.id
_entity.type
_entity.pdbx_description
1 polymer ?
#
loop_
_entity_poly.entity_id
_entity_poly.type
_entity_poly.pdbx_seq_one_letter_code
_entity_poly.pdbx_strand_id
1 'polypeptide(L)'
;MQKEAMLTQLGYAPNDALVQQLQRIEKNTVGYEKIQKHIMDLHDHLKVDDSYVALSNSNDFFKIKVDSPNPEMAQEAHEKIKHFSDKYKVKINKLENKNTYYIVGFDQ
;
A
#
# COMPACT_ATOMS: atom_id res chain seq x y z
N MET A 1 5.38 -19.32 0.35
CA MET A 1 3.93 -19.45 0.09
C MET A 1 3.13 -18.19 0.43
N GLN A 2 3.01 -17.73 1.68
CA GLN A 2 2.14 -16.54 1.97
C GLN A 2 2.59 -15.25 1.26
N LYS A 3 3.90 -14.98 1.21
CA LYS A 3 4.49 -13.82 0.52
C LYS A 3 4.21 -13.81 -0.98
N GLU A 4 4.32 -14.95 -1.63
CA GLU A 4 4.06 -15.09 -3.07
C GLU A 4 2.58 -14.89 -3.40
N ALA A 5 1.69 -15.39 -2.54
CA ALA A 5 0.26 -15.15 -2.66
C ALA A 5 -0.07 -13.66 -2.49
N MET A 6 0.56 -12.98 -1.53
CA MET A 6 0.43 -11.52 -1.36
C MET A 6 0.93 -10.74 -2.58
N LEU A 7 2.11 -11.09 -3.11
CA LEU A 7 2.64 -10.49 -4.33
C LEU A 7 1.65 -10.65 -5.49
N THR A 8 1.14 -11.87 -5.67
CA THR A 8 0.14 -12.17 -6.71
C THR A 8 -1.14 -11.35 -6.51
N GLN A 9 -1.61 -11.20 -5.26
CA GLN A 9 -2.81 -10.43 -4.95
C GLN A 9 -2.62 -8.92 -5.20
N LEU A 10 -1.40 -8.42 -5.03
CA LEU A 10 -0.98 -7.06 -5.39
C LEU A 10 -0.73 -6.89 -6.90
N GLY A 11 -0.87 -7.96 -7.71
CA GLY A 11 -0.65 -7.93 -9.15
C GLY A 11 0.82 -8.11 -9.58
N TYR A 12 1.70 -8.53 -8.68
CA TYR A 12 3.10 -8.83 -8.98
C TYR A 12 3.29 -10.31 -9.33
N ALA A 13 4.16 -10.59 -10.30
CA ALA A 13 4.66 -11.93 -10.54
C ALA A 13 5.65 -12.31 -9.40
N PRO A 14 5.36 -13.34 -8.58
CA PRO A 14 6.25 -13.73 -7.49
C PRO A 14 7.61 -14.15 -8.04
N ASN A 15 8.67 -13.51 -7.54
CA ASN A 15 10.07 -13.79 -7.86
C ASN A 15 10.93 -13.55 -6.61
N ASP A 16 12.09 -14.19 -6.52
CA ASP A 16 12.99 -14.08 -5.36
C ASP A 16 13.28 -12.64 -4.93
N ALA A 17 13.53 -11.74 -5.90
CA ALA A 17 13.79 -10.34 -5.61
C ALA A 17 12.60 -9.64 -4.93
N LEU A 18 11.38 -9.88 -5.41
CA LEU A 18 10.15 -9.30 -4.85
C LEU A 18 9.81 -9.93 -3.51
N VAL A 19 10.05 -11.23 -3.33
CA VAL A 19 9.85 -11.91 -2.05
C VAL A 19 10.81 -11.36 -1.00
N GLN A 20 12.08 -11.13 -1.35
CA GLN A 20 13.04 -10.49 -0.46
C GLN A 20 12.67 -9.04 -0.15
N GLN A 21 12.23 -8.29 -1.15
CA GLN A 21 11.80 -6.90 -0.98
C GLN A 21 10.58 -6.81 -0.07
N LEU A 22 9.55 -7.63 -0.31
CA LEU A 22 8.39 -7.73 0.57
C LEU A 22 8.84 -8.06 1.99
N GLN A 23 9.71 -9.06 2.18
CA GLN A 23 10.19 -9.43 3.50
C GLN A 23 10.93 -8.29 4.22
N ARG A 24 11.70 -7.46 3.50
CA ARG A 24 12.34 -6.27 4.09
C ARG A 24 11.30 -5.24 4.49
N ILE A 25 10.32 -4.99 3.62
CA ILE A 25 9.21 -4.07 3.87
C ILE A 25 8.42 -4.51 5.10
N GLU A 26 8.04 -5.78 5.20
CA GLU A 26 7.33 -6.36 6.34
C GLU A 26 8.11 -6.17 7.64
N LYS A 27 9.43 -6.33 7.58
CA LYS A 27 10.32 -6.21 8.75
C LYS A 27 10.56 -4.75 9.15
N ASN A 28 10.51 -3.83 8.19
CA ASN A 28 10.70 -2.39 8.38
C ASN A 28 9.38 -1.69 8.79
N THR A 29 8.24 -2.24 8.36
CA THR A 29 6.90 -1.72 8.64
C THR A 29 6.45 -2.17 10.03
N VAL A 30 6.45 -1.23 10.98
CA VAL A 30 6.06 -1.51 12.37
C VAL A 30 4.60 -1.98 12.44
N GLY A 31 4.34 -3.11 13.10
CA GLY A 31 2.97 -3.62 13.23
C GLY A 31 2.36 -4.16 11.93
N TYR A 32 3.19 -4.52 10.94
CA TYR A 32 2.75 -5.08 9.66
C TYR A 32 1.71 -6.19 9.82
N GLU A 33 1.90 -7.12 10.75
CA GLU A 33 0.98 -8.25 10.93
C GLU A 33 -0.47 -7.85 11.21
N LYS A 34 -0.68 -6.69 11.85
CA LYS A 34 -2.01 -6.13 12.13
C LYS A 34 -2.58 -5.42 10.91
N ILE A 35 -1.74 -4.72 10.17
CA ILE A 35 -2.16 -3.87 9.05
C ILE A 35 -2.18 -4.61 7.71
N GLN A 36 -1.53 -5.78 7.58
CA GLN A 36 -1.41 -6.53 6.32
C GLN A 36 -2.77 -6.81 5.69
N LYS A 37 -3.75 -7.25 6.49
CA LYS A 37 -5.11 -7.55 6.02
C LYS A 37 -5.80 -6.28 5.53
N HIS A 38 -5.58 -5.19 6.26
CA HIS A 38 -6.11 -3.88 5.92
C HIS A 38 -5.47 -3.36 4.62
N ILE A 39 -4.16 -3.52 4.42
CA ILE A 39 -3.48 -3.11 3.18
C ILE A 39 -4.06 -3.86 1.97
N MET A 40 -4.34 -5.15 2.11
CA MET A 40 -4.94 -5.95 1.04
C MET A 40 -6.38 -5.54 0.74
N ASP A 41 -7.17 -5.24 1.78
CA ASP A 41 -8.53 -4.70 1.67
C ASP A 41 -8.53 -3.33 0.97
N LEU A 42 -7.61 -2.45 1.36
CA LEU A 42 -7.39 -1.15 0.73
C LEU A 42 -7.00 -1.30 -0.74
N HIS A 43 -6.13 -2.25 -1.09
CA HIS A 43 -5.75 -2.50 -2.48
C HIS A 43 -6.97 -2.82 -3.36
N ASP A 44 -7.88 -3.65 -2.86
CA ASP A 44 -9.09 -4.02 -3.57
C ASP A 44 -10.05 -2.82 -3.71
N HIS A 45 -10.23 -2.06 -2.63
CA HIS A 45 -11.07 -0.86 -2.60
C HIS A 45 -10.55 0.29 -3.46
N LEU A 46 -9.24 0.33 -3.73
CA LEU A 46 -8.61 1.35 -4.56
C LEU A 46 -8.64 0.98 -6.05
N LYS A 47 -8.77 -0.31 -6.37
CA LYS A 47 -8.79 -0.80 -7.76
C LYS A 47 -9.93 -0.19 -8.58
N VAL A 48 -11.05 0.13 -7.94
CA VAL A 48 -12.21 0.77 -8.57
C VAL A 48 -11.95 2.24 -8.95
N ASP A 49 -10.96 2.88 -8.31
CA ASP A 49 -10.57 4.27 -8.55
C ASP A 49 -9.25 4.37 -9.31
N ASP A 50 -8.87 3.38 -10.14
CA ASP A 50 -7.57 3.35 -10.84
C ASP A 50 -6.36 3.54 -9.89
N SER A 51 -6.48 3.01 -8.67
CA SER A 51 -5.49 3.15 -7.61
C SER A 51 -5.06 1.78 -7.10
N TYR A 52 -3.81 1.65 -6.66
CA TYR A 52 -3.29 0.36 -6.23
C TYR A 52 -2.16 0.49 -5.20
N VAL A 53 -2.01 -0.57 -4.41
CA VAL A 53 -0.86 -0.74 -3.51
C VAL A 53 0.25 -1.43 -4.29
N ALA A 54 1.45 -0.88 -4.17
CA ALA A 54 2.65 -1.32 -4.84
C ALA A 54 3.82 -1.37 -3.85
N LEU A 55 4.89 -2.05 -4.22
CA LEU A 55 6.13 -2.06 -3.45
C LEU A 55 7.00 -0.87 -3.88
N SER A 56 7.61 -0.20 -2.90
CA SER A 56 8.57 0.86 -3.20
C SER A 56 9.94 0.26 -3.51
N ASN A 57 10.55 0.66 -4.63
CA ASN A 57 11.90 0.22 -5.01
C ASN A 57 12.99 1.04 -4.33
N SER A 58 12.65 2.26 -3.87
CA SER A 58 13.62 3.18 -3.28
C SER A 58 13.67 3.09 -1.76
N ASN A 59 12.59 2.62 -1.14
CA ASN A 59 12.49 2.46 0.31
C ASN A 59 11.80 1.13 0.62
N ASP A 60 12.15 0.50 1.73
CA ASP A 60 11.48 -0.71 2.21
C ASP A 60 10.11 -0.38 2.85
N PHE A 61 9.21 0.23 2.07
CA PHE A 61 7.81 0.52 2.45
C PHE A 61 6.82 0.15 1.33
N PHE A 62 5.56 -0.11 1.69
CA PHE A 62 4.48 -0.15 0.70
C PHE A 62 4.18 1.27 0.22
N LYS A 63 3.91 1.41 -1.07
CA LYS A 63 3.45 2.66 -1.68
C LYS A 63 2.06 2.49 -2.26
N ILE A 64 1.16 3.40 -1.99
CA ILE A 64 -0.14 3.49 -2.64
C ILE A 64 0.02 4.48 -3.79
N LYS A 65 -0.26 4.06 -5.02
CA LYS A 65 -0.22 4.93 -6.20
C LYS A 65 -1.66 5.15 -6.67
N VAL A 66 -2.02 6.41 -6.80
CA VAL A 66 -3.31 6.86 -7.34
C VAL A 66 -3.05 7.32 -8.77
N ASP A 67 -3.47 6.50 -9.74
CA ASP A 67 -3.25 6.73 -11.18
C ASP A 67 -4.51 7.25 -11.88
N SER A 68 -5.56 7.56 -11.10
CA SER A 68 -6.86 7.96 -11.63
C SER A 68 -6.74 9.19 -12.56
N PRO A 69 -7.21 9.10 -13.81
CA PRO A 69 -7.23 10.24 -14.72
C PRO A 69 -8.31 11.26 -14.35
N ASN A 70 -9.34 10.83 -13.61
CA ASN A 70 -10.42 11.67 -13.13
C ASN A 70 -10.06 12.29 -11.76
N PRO A 71 -10.16 13.62 -11.61
CA PRO A 71 -9.86 14.29 -10.34
C PRO A 71 -10.82 13.88 -9.22
N GLU A 72 -12.09 13.60 -9.54
CA GLU A 72 -13.08 13.09 -8.57
C GLU A 72 -12.67 11.72 -8.02
N MET A 73 -12.35 10.76 -8.90
CA MET A 73 -11.86 9.43 -8.48
C MET A 73 -10.55 9.51 -7.70
N ALA A 74 -9.62 10.39 -8.11
CA ALA A 74 -8.39 10.61 -7.37
C ALA A 74 -8.67 11.13 -5.96
N GLN A 75 -9.64 12.04 -5.82
CA GLN A 75 -10.06 12.56 -4.53
C GLN A 75 -10.74 11.48 -3.68
N GLU A 76 -11.62 10.66 -4.24
CA GLU A 76 -12.21 9.51 -3.54
C GLU A 76 -11.15 8.52 -3.07
N ALA A 77 -10.16 8.20 -3.91
CA ALA A 77 -9.02 7.37 -3.52
C ALA A 77 -8.24 8.00 -2.35
N HIS A 78 -7.97 9.30 -2.40
CA HIS A 78 -7.32 10.03 -1.30
C HIS A 78 -8.13 9.97 0.00
N GLU A 79 -9.45 10.11 -0.07
CA GLU A 79 -10.33 9.99 1.09
C GLU A 79 -10.34 8.57 1.65
N LYS A 80 -10.43 7.54 0.80
CA LYS A 80 -10.32 6.13 1.21
C LYS A 80 -9.00 5.85 1.92
N ILE A 81 -7.88 6.32 1.38
CA ILE A 81 -6.54 6.16 1.97
C ILE A 81 -6.46 6.87 3.32
N LYS A 82 -7.01 8.09 3.43
CA LYS A 82 -7.02 8.85 4.68
C LYS A 82 -7.91 8.16 5.72
N HIS A 83 -9.11 7.74 5.33
CA HIS A 83 -10.05 7.04 6.20
C HIS A 83 -9.46 5.72 6.69
N PHE A 84 -8.76 4.99 5.83
CA PHE A 84 -8.01 3.79 6.18
C PHE A 84 -6.93 4.07 7.23
N SER A 85 -6.12 5.11 6.99
CA SER A 85 -5.07 5.52 7.92
C SER A 85 -5.63 5.88 9.29
N ASP A 86 -6.72 6.63 9.34
CA ASP A 86 -7.37 7.03 10.59
C ASP A 86 -8.03 5.85 11.31
N LYS A 87 -8.83 5.06 10.57
CA LYS A 87 -9.61 3.92 11.09
C LYS A 87 -8.74 2.80 11.64
N TYR A 88 -7.68 2.44 10.90
CA TYR A 88 -6.79 1.35 11.26
C TYR A 88 -5.51 1.84 11.94
N LYS A 89 -5.44 3.13 12.27
CA LYS A 89 -4.24 3.79 12.82
C LYS A 89 -2.98 3.42 12.03
N VAL A 90 -3.04 3.53 10.71
CA VAL A 90 -1.89 3.26 9.86
C VAL A 90 -1.20 4.58 9.55
N LYS A 91 0.07 4.68 9.90
CA LYS A 91 0.91 5.80 9.54
C LYS A 91 1.22 5.77 8.05
N ILE A 92 0.67 6.73 7.33
CA ILE A 92 0.94 6.96 5.92
C ILE A 92 1.67 8.28 5.73
N ASN A 93 2.60 8.33 4.78
CA ASN A 93 3.35 9.53 4.43
C ASN A 93 3.09 9.89 2.98
N LYS A 94 2.42 11.01 2.73
CA LYS A 94 2.13 11.49 1.37
C LYS A 94 3.39 12.09 0.77
N LEU A 95 3.73 11.71 -0.46
CA LEU A 95 4.78 12.38 -1.21
C LEU A 95 4.31 13.74 -1.70
N GLU A 96 5.04 14.80 -1.34
CA GLU A 96 4.85 16.12 -1.94
C GLU A 96 5.14 16.02 -3.44
N ASN A 97 4.25 16.60 -4.27
CA ASN A 97 4.22 16.51 -5.74
C ASN A 97 3.76 15.18 -6.39
N LYS A 98 3.36 14.16 -5.64
CA LYS A 98 2.82 12.94 -6.25
C LYS A 98 1.55 12.46 -5.55
N ASN A 99 0.65 11.85 -6.32
CA ASN A 99 -0.48 11.11 -5.79
C ASN A 99 -0.02 9.72 -5.31
N THR A 100 0.99 9.73 -4.43
CA THR A 100 1.63 8.53 -3.91
C THR A 100 1.82 8.64 -2.41
N TYR A 101 1.47 7.58 -1.69
CA TYR A 101 1.55 7.53 -0.23
C TYR A 101 2.42 6.36 0.19
N TYR A 102 3.32 6.55 1.14
CA TYR A 102 4.08 5.46 1.74
C TYR A 102 3.43 4.99 3.03
N ILE A 103 3.20 3.69 3.17
CA ILE A 103 2.75 3.09 4.43
C ILE A 103 4.01 2.84 5.27
N VAL A 104 4.15 3.59 6.35
CA VAL A 104 5.31 3.56 7.24
C VAL A 104 5.14 2.46 8.30
N GLY A 105 3.91 2.23 8.76
CA GLY A 105 3.60 1.25 9.79
C GLY A 105 2.31 1.56 10.53
N PHE A 106 2.04 0.83 11.59
CA PHE A 106 0.97 1.10 12.54
C PHE A 106 1.38 2.25 13.47
N ASP A 107 0.53 3.27 13.58
CA ASP A 107 0.65 4.39 14.49
C ASP A 107 0.11 3.92 15.87
N GLN A 108 1.03 3.77 16.83
CA GLN A 108 0.77 3.14 18.13
C GLN A 108 0.18 4.12 19.15
#